data_AF-A0A844E147-F1
#
_entry.id   AF-A0A844E147-F1
#
_cell.length_a   1.000
_cell.length_b   1.000
_cell.length_c   1.000
_cell.angle_alpha   90.00
_cell.angle_beta   90.00
_cell.angle_gamma   90.00
#
_symmetry.space_group_name_H-M   'P 1'
#
loop_
_entity.id
_entity.type
_entity.pdbx_description
1 polymer ?
#
loop_
_entity_poly.entity_id
_entity_poly.type
_entity_poly.pdbx_seq_one_letter_code
_entity_poly.pdbx_strand_id
1 'polypeptide(L)' 'MRFKELYKKTLLGTTKVKVLELAETDEDGYTATPVMSCISGDKVPKRVYNAEVVHVWPTEEKELAVVISGETKHDKN' A
#
# COMPACT_ATOMS: atom_id res chain seq x y z
N MET A 1 2.67 -2.84 10.72
CA MET A 1 1.91 -4.04 10.27
C MET A 1 2.21 -4.27 8.80
N ARG A 2 2.36 -5.51 8.32
CA ARG A 2 2.70 -5.75 6.89
C ARG A 2 1.46 -5.82 6.01
N PHE A 3 1.59 -5.44 4.74
CA PHE A 3 0.49 -5.48 3.77
C PHE A 3 -0.16 -6.86 3.67
N LYS A 4 0.63 -7.95 3.65
CA LYS A 4 0.09 -9.32 3.65
C LYS A 4 -0.90 -9.61 4.78
N GLU A 5 -0.70 -9.03 5.96
CA GLU A 5 -1.56 -9.26 7.12
C GLU A 5 -2.88 -8.51 6.93
N LEU A 6 -2.81 -7.30 6.35
CA LEU A 6 -3.98 -6.49 6.02
C LEU A 6 -4.76 -7.14 4.89
N TYR A 7 -4.07 -7.51 3.80
CA TYR A 7 -4.62 -8.22 2.66
C TYR A 7 -5.39 -9.47 3.11
N LYS A 8 -4.84 -10.31 3.99
CA LYS A 8 -5.51 -11.52 4.50
C LYS A 8 -6.71 -11.23 5.42
N LYS A 9 -6.66 -10.18 6.23
CA LYS A 9 -7.74 -9.84 7.18
C LYS A 9 -8.89 -9.06 6.52
N THR A 10 -8.55 -8.21 5.55
CA THR A 10 -9.43 -7.16 5.05
C THR A 10 -10.06 -7.51 3.69
N LEU A 11 -9.43 -8.37 2.89
CA LEU A 11 -9.98 -8.80 1.59
C LEU A 11 -10.86 -10.05 1.71
N LEU A 12 -11.76 -10.05 2.69
CA LEU A 12 -12.88 -10.99 2.69
C LEU A 12 -13.93 -10.46 1.70
N GLY A 13 -13.90 -10.93 0.44
CA GLY A 13 -14.91 -10.62 -0.58
C GLY A 13 -14.41 -9.77 -1.76
N THR A 14 -15.25 -8.85 -2.25
CA THR A 14 -15.05 -8.06 -3.49
C THR A 14 -14.43 -6.67 -3.27
N THR A 15 -13.93 -6.39 -2.07
CA THR A 15 -13.36 -5.08 -1.74
C THR A 15 -12.11 -4.82 -2.56
N LYS A 16 -12.05 -3.70 -3.26
CA LYS A 16 -10.86 -3.27 -4.01
C LYS A 16 -9.89 -2.58 -3.06
N VAL A 17 -8.61 -2.89 -3.18
CA VAL A 17 -7.53 -2.27 -2.42
C VAL A 17 -6.62 -1.55 -3.40
N LYS A 18 -6.54 -0.23 -3.26
CA LYS A 18 -5.63 0.64 -3.98
C LYS A 18 -4.38 0.83 -3.13
N VAL A 19 -3.26 0.31 -3.59
CA VAL A 19 -1.97 0.44 -2.90
C VAL A 19 -1.26 1.67 -3.42
N LEU A 20 -0.89 2.54 -2.50
CA LEU A 20 -0.07 3.71 -2.75
C LEU A 20 1.28 3.52 -2.08
N GLU A 21 2.35 3.89 -2.75
CA GLU A 21 3.68 3.92 -2.18
C GLU A 21 4.03 5.35 -1.78
N LEU A 22 4.50 5.48 -0.54
CA LEU A 22 4.99 6.74 -0.02
C LEU A 22 6.34 7.04 -0.69
N ALA A 23 6.34 8.08 -1.52
CA ALA A 23 7.54 8.66 -2.07
C ALA A 23 8.02 9.76 -1.12
N GLU A 24 9.29 9.70 -0.74
CA GLU A 24 9.94 10.80 -0.03
C GLU A 24 10.02 12.00 -0.98
N THR A 25 9.45 13.12 -0.56
CA THR A 25 9.62 14.41 -1.24
C THR A 25 10.06 15.42 -0.21
N ASP A 26 11.21 16.04 -0.47
CA ASP A 26 11.83 17.07 0.37
C ASP A 26 10.83 18.18 0.78
N GLU A 27 10.95 18.54 2.06
CA GLU A 27 10.49 19.74 2.76
C GLU A 27 8.99 20.02 3.02
N ASP A 28 7.99 19.47 2.32
CA ASP A 28 6.59 19.93 2.54
C ASP A 28 5.48 18.86 2.65
N GLY A 29 5.81 17.56 2.56
CA GLY A 29 4.82 16.52 2.81
C GLY A 29 5.07 15.20 2.11
N TYR A 30 4.32 14.17 2.53
CA TYR A 30 4.39 12.84 1.94
C TYR A 30 3.55 12.78 0.66
N THR A 31 4.18 12.45 -0.46
CA THR A 31 3.45 12.15 -1.70
C THR A 31 3.17 10.64 -1.77
N ALA A 32 1.89 10.26 -1.71
CA ALA A 32 1.48 8.87 -1.90
C ALA A 32 1.16 8.61 -3.38
N THR A 33 2.00 7.83 -4.05
CA THR A 33 1.86 7.52 -5.48
C THR A 33 1.16 6.18 -5.68
N PRO A 34 0.13 6.07 -6.54
CA PRO A 34 -0.53 4.79 -6.76
C PRO A 34 0.42 3.81 -7.47
N VAL A 35 0.69 2.66 -6.84
CA VAL A 35 1.57 1.62 -7.40
C VAL A 35 0.80 0.45 -7.99
N MET A 36 -0.34 0.09 -7.40
CA MET A 36 -1.21 -0.95 -7.92
C MET A 36 -2.61 -0.92 -7.30
N SER A 37 -3.55 -1.63 -7.91
CA SER A 37 -4.82 -1.99 -7.29
C SER A 37 -4.97 -3.52 -7.31
N CYS A 38 -5.57 -4.08 -6.27
CA CYS A 38 -5.81 -5.52 -6.16
C CYS A 38 -7.12 -5.83 -5.44
N ILE A 39 -7.70 -6.99 -5.74
CA ILE A 39 -8.84 -7.56 -5.00
C ILE A 39 -8.42 -8.87 -4.34
N SER A 40 -9.32 -9.52 -3.60
CA SER A 40 -9.06 -10.84 -3.04
C SER A 40 -8.76 -11.86 -4.15
N GLY A 41 -7.64 -12.57 -4.04
CA GLY A 41 -7.19 -13.58 -5.01
C GLY A 41 -6.21 -13.06 -6.08
N ASP A 42 -5.98 -11.75 -6.16
CA ASP A 42 -5.00 -11.17 -7.08
C ASP A 42 -3.55 -11.50 -6.72
N LYS A 43 -2.68 -11.55 -7.73
CA LYS A 43 -1.24 -11.72 -7.52
C LYS A 43 -0.61 -10.39 -7.13
N VAL A 44 -0.29 -10.25 -5.84
CA VAL A 44 0.40 -9.07 -5.31
C VAL A 44 1.92 -9.24 -5.44
N PRO A 45 2.66 -8.25 -6.00
CA PRO A 45 4.12 -8.28 -6.06
C PRO A 45 4.74 -8.46 -4.66
N LYS A 46 5.81 -9.26 -4.56
CA LYS A 46 6.45 -9.59 -3.27
C LYS A 46 6.91 -8.35 -2.49
N ARG A 47 7.33 -7.30 -3.20
CA ARG A 47 7.68 -5.97 -2.64
C ARG A 47 6.49 -5.40 -1.88
N VAL A 48 5.36 -5.20 -2.55
CA VAL A 48 4.11 -4.72 -1.94
C VAL A 48 3.63 -5.67 -0.84
N TYR A 49 3.64 -6.98 -1.09
CA TYR A 49 3.11 -7.97 -0.16
C TYR A 49 3.84 -7.96 1.21
N ASN A 50 5.14 -7.67 1.22
CA ASN A 50 5.93 -7.59 2.45
C ASN A 50 6.14 -6.16 2.95
N ALA A 51 5.70 -5.15 2.21
CA ALA A 51 5.86 -3.76 2.59
C ALA A 51 5.11 -3.45 3.89
N GLU A 52 5.64 -2.49 4.63
CA GLU A 52 4.99 -1.98 5.82
C GLU A 52 3.85 -1.05 5.42
N VAL A 53 2.70 -1.24 6.05
CA VAL A 53 1.54 -0.35 5.89
C VAL A 53 1.71 0.82 6.84
N VAL A 54 1.73 2.02 6.28
CA VAL A 54 1.85 3.30 6.99
C VAL A 54 0.47 3.85 7.31
N HIS A 55 -0.43 3.87 6.32
CA HIS A 55 -1.79 4.36 6.49
C HIS A 55 -2.80 3.53 5.71
N VAL A 56 -4.03 3.51 6.23
CA VAL A 56 -5.19 2.87 5.60
C VAL A 56 -6.39 3.78 5.76
N TRP A 57 -7.11 4.05 4.69
CA TRP A 57 -8.41 4.73 4.77
C TRP A 57 -9.40 4.18 3.73
N PRO A 58 -10.70 4.16 4.07
CA PRO A 58 -11.74 3.85 3.10
C PRO A 58 -11.93 5.01 2.12
N THR A 59 -12.23 4.70 0.86
CA THR A 59 -12.64 5.66 -0.16
C THR A 59 -14.15 5.59 -0.38
N GLU A 60 -14.72 6.65 -0.96
CA GLU A 60 -16.15 6.73 -1.27
C GLU A 60 -16.63 5.64 -2.25
N GLU A 61 -15.70 5.09 -3.04
CA GLU A 61 -15.95 4.05 -4.05
C GLU A 61 -15.98 2.61 -3.48
N LYS A 62 -16.11 2.44 -2.16
CA LYS A 62 -15.97 1.15 -1.44
C LYS A 62 -14.61 0.48 -1.70
N GLU A 63 -13.57 1.29 -1.91
CA GLU A 63 -12.21 0.82 -2.02
C GLU A 63 -11.43 1.17 -0.75
N LEU A 64 -10.35 0.45 -0.50
CA LEU A 64 -9.42 0.74 0.58
C LEU A 64 -8.13 1.28 -0.02
N ALA A 65 -7.81 2.53 0.30
CA ALA A 65 -6.51 3.08 0.02
C ALA A 65 -5.53 2.65 1.11
N VAL A 66 -4.46 2.00 0.71
CA VAL A 66 -3.41 1.47 1.60
C VAL A 66 -2.09 2.09 1.19
N VAL A 67 -1.53 2.93 2.06
CA VAL A 67 -0.21 3.50 1.87
C VAL A 67 0.82 2.55 2.46
N ILE A 68 1.76 2.14 1.64
CA ILE A 68 2.93 1.37 2.04
C ILE A 68 4.17 2.25 2.06
N SER A 69 5.11 1.94 2.95
CA SER A 69 6.43 2.57 2.94
C SER A 69 7.14 2.18 1.65
N GLY A 70 7.62 3.16 0.88
CA GLY A 70 8.59 2.87 -0.17
C GLY A 70 9.82 2.18 0.41
N GLU A 71 10.48 1.32 -0.37
CA GLU A 71 11.85 0.95 -0.02
C GLU A 71 12.68 2.23 -0.12
N THR A 72 12.93 2.87 1.02
CA THR A 72 13.96 3.89 1.13
C THR A 72 15.23 3.20 0.66
N LYS A 73 15.68 3.54 -0.55
CA LYS A 73 17.06 3.29 -0.94
C LYS A 73 17.89 4.14 0.01
N HIS A 74 18.15 3.65 1.22
CA HIS A 74 19.36 4.00 1.93
C HIS A 74 20.50 3.41 1.12
N ASP A 75 20.86 4.11 0.06
CA ASP A 75 22.14 3.96 -0.59
C ASP A 75 23.17 4.39 0.47
N LYS A 76 23.75 3.39 1.14
CA LYS A 76 24.95 3.60 1.94
C LYS A 76 26.06 3.91 0.94
N ASN A 77 26.35 5.18 0.73
CA ASN A 77 27.62 5.62 0.16
C ASN A 77 28.35 6.55 1.13
#